data_AF-A0A1I3M0X4-F1
#
_entry.id   AF-A0A1I3M0X4-F1
#
_cell.length_a   1.000
_cell.length_b   1.000
_cell.length_c   1.000
_cell.angle_alpha   90.00
_cell.angle_beta   90.00
_cell.angle_gamma   90.00
#
_symmetry.space_group_name_H-M   'P 1'
#
loop_
_entity.id
_entity.type
_entity.pdbx_description
1 polymer ?
#
loop_
_entity_poly.entity_id
_entity_poly.type
_entity_poly.pdbx_seq_one_letter_code
_entity_poly.pdbx_strand_id
1 'polypeptide(L)'
;MLILLVIFSCNKETAEKTIISAENTTIPPYDTVAIDSFSAGATSVDIARQIRMSTVKFQDSLQQVKIKAEEEQLLKKAKEEKQKLEKAKTEKNAAEAAKKSKSEEPKASVPEVKTEKAE
;
A
#
# COMPACT_ATOMS: atom_id res chain seq x y z
N MET A 1 92.79 -49.10 -30.38
CA MET A 1 91.82 -48.24 -31.08
C MET A 1 90.41 -48.50 -30.54
N LEU A 2 90.17 -48.21 -29.26
CA LEU A 2 88.87 -48.41 -28.59
C LEU A 2 88.52 -47.22 -27.65
N ILE A 3 89.48 -46.31 -27.45
CA ILE A 3 89.37 -45.08 -26.65
C ILE A 3 88.74 -43.92 -27.44
N LEU A 4 88.76 -43.95 -28.78
CA LEU A 4 88.13 -42.93 -29.62
C LEU A 4 86.60 -43.05 -29.70
N LEU A 5 86.02 -44.19 -29.28
CA LEU A 5 84.58 -44.47 -29.39
C LEU A 5 83.76 -43.99 -28.18
N VAL A 6 84.40 -43.60 -27.08
CA VAL A 6 83.72 -43.15 -25.85
C VAL A 6 83.37 -41.65 -25.87
N ILE A 7 83.95 -40.89 -26.80
CA ILE A 7 83.81 -39.42 -26.86
C ILE A 7 82.59 -38.97 -27.68
N PHE A 8 81.86 -39.92 -28.30
CA PHE A 8 80.64 -39.67 -29.08
C PHE A 8 79.33 -39.94 -28.30
N SER A 9 79.39 -40.09 -26.97
CA SER A 9 78.17 -40.12 -26.15
C SER A 9 77.42 -38.79 -26.26
N CYS A 10 76.24 -38.86 -26.88
CA CYS A 10 75.23 -37.83 -27.04
C CYS A 10 75.17 -36.80 -25.90
N ASN A 11 75.66 -35.59 -26.15
CA ASN A 11 75.20 -34.41 -25.43
C ASN A 11 73.78 -34.08 -25.94
N LYS A 12 72.75 -34.52 -25.22
CA LYS A 12 71.36 -34.09 -25.44
C LYS A 12 70.94 -33.09 -24.37
N GLU A 13 71.74 -32.06 -24.16
CA GLU A 13 71.33 -30.83 -23.47
C GLU A 13 70.56 -29.95 -24.47
N THR A 14 69.35 -30.37 -24.86
CA THR A 14 68.33 -29.37 -25.19
C THR A 14 67.57 -29.14 -23.91
N ALA A 15 68.07 -28.17 -23.14
CA ALA A 15 67.23 -27.40 -22.27
C ALA A 15 66.05 -26.90 -23.11
N GLU A 16 64.94 -27.62 -23.10
CA GLU A 16 63.65 -26.96 -23.16
C GLU A 16 63.56 -26.17 -21.87
N LYS A 17 64.19 -24.99 -21.91
CA LYS A 17 63.68 -23.82 -21.24
C LYS A 17 62.25 -23.72 -21.76
N THR A 18 61.32 -24.39 -21.08
CA THR A 18 59.93 -24.00 -21.10
C THR A 18 59.95 -22.61 -20.50
N ILE A 19 60.21 -21.64 -21.38
CA ILE A 19 59.81 -20.27 -21.19
C ILE A 19 58.31 -20.45 -20.98
N ILE A 20 57.90 -20.50 -19.71
CA ILE A 20 56.56 -20.06 -19.36
C ILE A 20 56.55 -18.67 -19.94
N SER A 21 56.00 -18.55 -21.14
CA SER A 21 55.85 -17.30 -21.84
C SER A 21 54.91 -16.51 -20.96
N ALA A 22 55.51 -15.76 -20.04
CA ALA A 22 54.92 -14.54 -19.57
C ALA A 22 54.45 -13.81 -20.83
N GLU A 23 53.22 -13.31 -20.77
CA GLU A 23 52.66 -12.40 -21.76
C GLU A 23 52.08 -13.05 -23.01
N ASN A 24 51.17 -14.01 -22.82
CA ASN A 24 49.93 -13.95 -23.58
C ASN A 24 48.79 -13.72 -22.58
N THR A 25 48.81 -12.56 -21.91
CA THR A 25 47.57 -11.99 -21.37
C THR A 25 46.77 -11.50 -22.56
N THR A 26 46.26 -12.46 -23.34
CA THR A 26 45.27 -12.20 -24.37
C THR A 26 44.03 -11.83 -23.58
N ILE A 27 43.88 -10.54 -23.27
CA ILE A 27 42.63 -10.00 -22.76
C ILE A 27 41.60 -10.47 -23.78
N PRO A 28 40.65 -11.32 -23.37
CA PRO A 28 39.69 -11.85 -24.32
C PRO A 28 38.98 -10.69 -25.02
N PRO A 29 38.65 -10.80 -26.32
CA PRO A 29 37.98 -9.74 -27.07
C PRO A 29 36.49 -9.62 -26.69
N TYR A 30 36.13 -10.04 -25.48
CA TYR A 30 34.79 -10.00 -24.94
C TYR A 30 34.84 -9.42 -23.54
N ASP A 31 33.79 -8.67 -23.25
CA ASP A 31 33.64 -7.97 -21.99
C ASP A 31 33.60 -8.97 -20.81
N THR A 32 34.57 -8.89 -19.91
CA THR A 32 34.60 -9.68 -18.67
C THR A 32 34.02 -8.90 -17.49
N VAL A 33 33.36 -7.76 -17.73
CA VAL A 33 32.64 -7.05 -16.68
C VAL A 33 31.58 -8.00 -16.13
N ALA A 34 31.68 -8.26 -14.82
CA ALA A 34 30.73 -9.09 -14.12
C ALA A 34 29.36 -8.37 -14.10
N ILE A 35 28.46 -8.80 -14.97
CA ILE A 35 27.05 -8.43 -14.90
C ILE A 35 26.43 -9.32 -13.83
N ASP A 36 26.22 -8.76 -12.64
CA ASP A 36 25.47 -9.44 -11.59
C ASP A 36 24.03 -9.70 -12.07
N SER A 37 23.48 -10.85 -11.73
CA SER A 37 22.09 -11.22 -12.03
C SER A 37 21.07 -10.29 -11.36
N PHE A 38 21.52 -9.44 -10.43
CA PHE A 38 20.72 -8.39 -9.79
C PHE A 38 20.98 -6.98 -10.33
N SER A 39 21.88 -6.82 -11.29
CA SER A 39 22.18 -5.51 -11.87
C SER A 39 21.00 -4.96 -12.69
N ALA A 40 20.96 -3.64 -12.86
CA ALA A 40 19.90 -2.99 -13.62
C ALA A 40 19.88 -3.52 -15.07
N GLY A 41 18.76 -4.13 -15.46
CA GLY A 41 18.61 -4.76 -16.79
C GLY A 41 18.86 -6.27 -16.81
N ALA A 42 19.29 -6.89 -15.71
CA ALA A 42 19.43 -8.35 -15.56
C ALA A 42 18.07 -9.07 -15.38
N THR A 43 17.02 -8.58 -16.04
CA THR A 43 15.69 -9.20 -16.05
C THR A 43 15.28 -9.45 -17.50
N SER A 44 14.65 -10.59 -17.77
CA SER A 44 14.12 -10.86 -19.10
C SER A 44 13.01 -9.88 -19.45
N VAL A 45 12.80 -9.65 -20.75
CA VAL A 45 11.75 -8.76 -21.27
C VAL A 45 10.36 -9.14 -20.74
N ASP A 46 10.09 -10.44 -20.62
CA ASP A 46 8.81 -10.95 -20.14
C ASP A 46 8.61 -10.71 -18.64
N ILE A 47 9.65 -10.93 -17.82
CA ILE A 47 9.59 -10.65 -16.38
C ILE A 47 9.43 -9.14 -16.16
N ALA A 48 10.17 -8.31 -16.87
CA ALA A 48 10.03 -6.86 -16.80
C ALA A 48 8.61 -6.40 -17.18
N ARG A 49 8.00 -7.02 -18.20
CA ARG A 49 6.62 -6.77 -18.60
C ARG A 49 5.62 -7.17 -17.51
N GLN A 50 5.79 -8.36 -16.93
CA GLN A 50 4.92 -8.86 -15.87
C GLN A 50 4.97 -7.95 -14.63
N ILE A 51 6.17 -7.51 -14.24
CA ILE A 51 6.36 -6.55 -13.14
C ILE A 51 5.61 -5.25 -13.43
N ARG A 52 5.77 -4.67 -14.64
CA ARG A 52 5.05 -3.43 -15.00
C ARG A 52 3.54 -3.59 -14.92
N MET A 53 3.00 -4.68 -15.47
CA MET A 53 1.57 -4.96 -15.43
C MET A 53 1.05 -5.15 -14.01
N SER A 54 1.80 -5.86 -13.14
CA SER A 54 1.40 -6.07 -11.75
C SER A 54 1.45 -4.77 -10.94
N THR A 55 2.46 -3.93 -11.19
CA THR A 55 2.59 -2.60 -10.56
C THR A 55 1.43 -1.66 -10.92
N VAL A 56 0.99 -1.65 -12.19
CA VAL A 56 -0.17 -0.84 -12.61
C VAL A 56 -1.44 -1.35 -11.94
N LYS A 57 -1.72 -2.65 -11.99
CA LYS A 57 -2.89 -3.26 -11.33
C LYS A 57 -2.96 -2.97 -9.84
N PHE A 58 -1.81 -3.01 -9.15
CA PHE A 58 -1.74 -2.70 -7.72
C PHE A 58 -2.07 -1.23 -7.45
N GLN A 59 -1.52 -0.31 -8.23
CA GLN A 59 -1.83 1.12 -8.10
C GLN A 59 -3.31 1.41 -8.35
N ASP A 60 -3.90 0.82 -9.39
CA ASP A 60 -5.33 0.96 -9.69
C ASP A 60 -6.20 0.45 -8.54
N SER A 61 -5.83 -0.69 -7.96
CA SER A 61 -6.51 -1.25 -6.79
C SER A 61 -6.48 -0.28 -5.60
N LEU A 62 -5.32 0.32 -5.31
CA LEU A 62 -5.21 1.32 -4.24
C LEU A 62 -6.08 2.56 -4.49
N GLN A 63 -6.18 3.00 -5.74
CA GLN A 63 -7.06 4.12 -6.09
C GLN A 63 -8.54 3.76 -5.87
N GLN A 64 -8.96 2.56 -6.29
CA GLN A 64 -10.33 2.09 -6.05
C GLN A 64 -10.67 2.01 -4.57
N VAL A 65 -9.74 1.53 -3.73
CA VAL A 65 -9.92 1.49 -2.28
C VAL A 65 -10.10 2.90 -1.71
N LYS A 66 -9.30 3.87 -2.17
CA LYS A 66 -9.45 5.28 -1.75
C LYS A 66 -10.80 5.86 -2.12
N ILE A 67 -11.25 5.66 -3.37
CA ILE A 67 -12.54 6.15 -3.86
C ILE A 67 -13.68 5.58 -3.00
N LYS A 68 -13.70 4.26 -2.78
CA LYS A 68 -14.72 3.62 -1.93
C LYS A 68 -14.71 4.15 -0.49
N ALA A 69 -13.53 4.40 0.07
CA ALA A 69 -13.42 4.97 1.41
C ALA A 69 -13.97 6.41 1.47
N GLU A 70 -13.73 7.23 0.46
CA GLU A 70 -14.28 8.58 0.35
C GLU A 70 -15.81 8.56 0.21
N GLU A 71 -16.35 7.69 -0.65
CA GLU A 71 -17.80 7.49 -0.81
C GLU A 71 -18.46 7.08 0.51
N GLU A 72 -17.88 6.13 1.24
CA GLU A 72 -18.37 5.73 2.56
C GLU A 72 -18.36 6.89 3.57
N GLN A 73 -17.31 7.71 3.55
CA GLN A 73 -17.22 8.88 4.43
C GLN A 73 -18.30 9.92 4.10
N LEU A 74 -18.53 10.19 2.82
CA LEU A 74 -19.59 11.11 2.38
C LEU A 74 -20.97 10.60 2.81
N LEU A 75 -21.23 9.30 2.65
CA LEU A 75 -22.48 8.68 3.10
C LEU A 75 -22.65 8.75 4.62
N LYS A 76 -21.58 8.54 5.40
CA LYS A 76 -21.60 8.67 6.86
C LYS A 76 -21.91 10.11 7.27
N LYS A 77 -21.22 11.09 6.69
CA LYS A 77 -21.47 12.53 6.95
C LYS A 77 -22.91 12.93 6.61
N ALA A 78 -23.44 12.49 5.46
CA ALA A 78 -24.81 12.78 5.08
C ALA A 78 -25.85 12.15 6.04
N LYS A 79 -25.59 10.93 6.54
CA LYS A 79 -26.45 10.29 7.55
C LYS A 79 -26.41 11.01 8.90
N GLU A 80 -25.22 11.42 9.34
CA GLU A 80 -25.05 12.18 10.58
C GLU A 80 -25.74 13.55 10.52
N GLU A 81 -25.64 14.27 9.41
CA GLU A 81 -26.34 15.54 9.22
C GLU A 81 -27.86 15.38 9.25
N LYS A 82 -28.40 14.36 8.56
CA LYS A 82 -29.83 14.05 8.62
C LYS A 82 -30.31 13.74 10.03
N GLN A 83 -29.56 12.93 10.78
CA GLN A 83 -29.89 12.63 12.18
C GLN A 83 -29.83 13.87 13.08
N LYS A 84 -28.86 14.77 12.87
CA LYS A 84 -28.78 16.04 13.61
C LYS A 84 -29.97 16.95 13.31
N LEU A 85 -30.39 17.03 12.05
CA LEU A 85 -31.59 17.79 11.66
C LEU A 85 -32.88 17.20 12.24
N GLU A 86 -33.03 15.87 12.26
CA GLU A 86 -34.19 15.22 12.88
C GLU A 86 -34.24 15.46 14.39
N LYS A 87 -33.11 15.30 15.09
CA LYS A 87 -33.00 15.57 16.52
C LYS A 87 -33.34 17.04 16.85
N ALA A 88 -32.85 17.98 16.06
CA ALA A 88 -33.16 19.41 16.24
C ALA A 88 -34.64 19.73 15.98
N LYS A 89 -35.30 19.02 15.06
CA LYS A 89 -36.75 19.17 14.83
C LYS A 89 -37.57 18.57 15.97
N THR A 90 -37.19 17.40 16.48
CA THR A 90 -37.89 16.76 17.62
C THR A 90 -37.75 17.57 18.91
N GLU A 91 -36.58 18.16 19.17
CA GLU A 91 -36.37 19.01 20.34
C GLU A 91 -37.16 20.33 20.27
N LYS A 92 -37.26 20.95 19.08
CA LYS A 92 -38.11 22.14 18.89
C LYS A 92 -39.60 21.84 19.07
N ASN A 93 -40.08 20.70 18.54
CA ASN A 93 -41.47 20.29 18.71
C ASN A 93 -41.80 19.89 20.17
N ALA A 94 -40.86 19.28 20.89
CA ALA A 94 -41.02 18.96 22.31
C ALA A 94 -41.04 20.22 23.20
N ALA A 95 -40.21 21.23 22.87
CA ALA A 95 -40.19 22.51 23.57
C ALA A 95 -41.47 23.35 23.31
N GLU A 96 -42.11 23.21 22.14
CA GLU A 96 -43.37 23.88 21.83
C GLU A 96 -44.59 23.18 22.48
N ALA A 97 -44.59 21.85 22.56
CA ALA A 97 -45.61 21.08 23.26
C ALA A 97 -45.61 21.34 24.78
N ALA A 98 -44.43 21.50 25.39
CA ALA A 98 -44.29 21.82 26.81
C ALA A 98 -44.71 23.25 27.18
N LYS A 99 -44.78 24.18 26.21
CA LYS A 99 -45.31 25.54 26.43
C LYS A 99 -46.85 25.59 26.35
N LYS A 100 -47.49 24.68 25.61
CA LYS A 100 -48.96 24.61 25.51
C LYS A 100 -49.60 23.89 26.70
N SER A 101 -48.92 22.95 27.35
CA SER A 101 -49.42 22.23 28.53
C SER A 101 -49.26 22.97 29.87
N LYS A 102 -48.64 24.16 29.88
CA LYS A 102 -48.45 24.97 31.10
C LYS A 102 -49.42 26.17 31.21
N SER A 103 -50.38 26.29 30.28
CA SER A 103 -51.33 27.41 30.22
C SER A 103 -52.80 27.02 30.51
N GLU A 104 -53.10 25.76 30.81
CA GLU A 104 -54.44 25.32 31.23
C GLU A 104 -54.41 24.79 32.68
N GLU A 105 -54.17 25.71 33.62
CA GLU A 105 -54.73 25.61 34.96
C GLU A 105 -55.76 26.74 35.08
N PRO A 106 -57.08 26.48 35.17
CA PRO A 106 -57.99 27.44 35.76
C PRO A 106 -58.17 27.10 37.24
N LYS A 107 -57.47 27.86 38.09
CA LYS A 107 -57.86 28.00 39.50
C LYS A 107 -59.12 28.87 39.60
N ALA A 108 -60.18 28.24 40.11
CA ALA A 108 -61.16 28.74 41.06
C ALA A 108 -61.88 30.10 40.80
N SER A 109 -63.20 30.03 40.69
CA SER A 109 -64.09 30.99 41.36
C SER A 109 -65.45 30.35 41.72
N VAL A 110 -65.72 30.32 43.02
CA VAL A 110 -67.04 30.14 43.63
C VAL A 110 -67.88 31.41 43.37
N PRO A 111 -69.20 31.29 43.19
CA PRO A 111 -70.08 32.07 44.07
C PRO A 111 -71.29 31.30 44.62
N GLU A 112 -71.77 31.85 45.72
CA GLU A 112 -72.75 31.42 46.70
C GLU A 112 -74.24 31.41 46.26
N VAL A 113 -74.99 30.48 46.89
CA VAL A 113 -76.32 30.62 47.55
C VAL A 113 -77.61 30.67 46.71
N LYS A 114 -78.47 29.64 46.88
CA LYS A 114 -79.88 29.74 47.37
C LYS A 114 -80.57 28.35 47.55
N THR A 115 -80.89 28.04 48.82
CA THR A 115 -82.15 27.48 49.39
C THR A 115 -82.89 26.25 48.82
N GLU A 116 -83.19 25.33 49.77
CA GLU A 116 -84.48 24.59 49.98
C GLU A 116 -84.72 23.35 49.07
N LYS A 117 -85.08 22.12 49.52
CA LYS A 117 -85.94 21.58 50.60
C LYS A 117 -85.65 20.05 50.77
N ALA A 118 -85.60 19.54 52.00
CA ALA A 118 -86.46 18.48 52.58
C ALA A 118 -86.87 17.30 51.67
N GLU A 119 -86.50 16.06 52.02
CA GLU A 119 -87.27 15.08 52.80
C GLU A 119 -86.36 13.91 53.21
#